data_AF-A0A1M5L4Q3-F1
#
_entry.id   AF-A0A1M5L4Q3-F1
#
_cell.length_a   1.000
_cell.length_b   1.000
_cell.length_c   1.000
_cell.angle_alpha   90.00
_cell.angle_beta   90.00
_cell.angle_gamma   90.00
#
_symmetry.space_group_name_H-M   'P 1'
#
loop_
_entity.id
_entity.type
_entity.pdbx_description
1 polymer ?
#
loop_
_entity_poly.entity_id
_entity_poly.type
_entity_poly.pdbx_seq_one_letter_code
_entity_poly.pdbx_strand_id
1 'polypeptide(L)'
;MTQQHEKLSAFMDGELNEAEFIDSVKNDSELQAKWRSYHVIRSGLRKEATVMPEFDITAQVAAALENEATVLAPKSKWQSIPGVNKIVPFMRQSGQFAVAASVAAAVILGVQQMNQPAPTEPFTTFQTGGTAQAGLAPVSLEQSQTLRNNDMEALLEKRRQINALLADHEQQLKLKRAEEQSGKTAEDNPNQP
;
A
#
# COMPACT_ATOMS: atom_id res chain seq x y z
N MET A 1 -0.76 19.62 37.79
CA MET A 1 0.06 18.63 37.06
C MET A 1 -0.76 17.57 36.32
N THR A 2 -1.68 16.82 36.95
CA THR A 2 -2.40 15.71 36.28
C THR A 2 -3.26 16.11 35.08
N GLN A 3 -4.01 17.21 35.19
CA GLN A 3 -4.90 17.70 34.12
C GLN A 3 -4.16 18.00 32.80
N GLN A 4 -2.96 18.56 32.84
CA GLN A 4 -2.21 18.86 31.62
C GLN A 4 -1.62 17.61 30.96
N HIS A 5 -1.29 16.61 31.75
CA HIS A 5 -0.83 15.31 31.23
C HIS A 5 -1.96 14.54 30.53
N GLU A 6 -3.18 14.65 31.05
CA GLU A 6 -4.38 14.09 30.43
C GLU A 6 -4.68 14.79 29.10
N LYS A 7 -4.66 16.13 29.08
CA LYS A 7 -4.76 16.91 27.84
C LYS A 7 -3.68 16.55 26.82
N LEU A 8 -2.45 16.33 27.27
CA LEU A 8 -1.35 15.89 26.41
C LEU A 8 -1.63 14.52 25.78
N SER A 9 -2.14 13.57 26.57
CA SER A 9 -2.52 12.25 26.08
C SER A 9 -3.65 12.34 25.04
N ALA A 10 -4.72 13.08 25.36
CA ALA A 10 -5.85 13.29 24.45
C ALA A 10 -5.41 13.95 23.15
N PHE A 11 -4.50 14.92 23.21
CA PHE A 11 -3.91 15.55 22.01
C PHE A 11 -3.10 14.55 21.17
N MET A 12 -2.27 13.72 21.80
CA MET A 12 -1.47 12.71 21.10
C MET A 12 -2.30 11.62 20.41
N ASP A 13 -3.46 11.31 20.96
CA ASP A 13 -4.42 10.36 20.38
C ASP A 13 -5.38 11.02 19.37
N GLY A 14 -5.29 12.35 19.18
CA GLY A 14 -6.10 13.11 18.23
C GLY A 14 -7.51 13.44 18.73
N GLU A 15 -7.79 13.24 20.02
CA GLU A 15 -9.07 13.54 20.67
C GLU A 15 -9.19 15.02 21.07
N LEU A 16 -8.07 15.73 21.23
CA LEU A 16 -8.02 17.17 21.49
C LEU A 16 -7.56 17.92 20.23
N ASN A 17 -8.39 18.83 19.71
CA ASN A 17 -8.09 19.65 18.53
C ASN A 17 -7.95 21.14 18.89
N GLU A 18 -7.17 21.43 19.94
CA GLU A 18 -6.85 22.78 20.37
C GLU A 18 -5.46 23.16 19.85
N ALA A 19 -5.39 23.92 18.75
CA ALA A 19 -4.12 24.38 18.19
C ALA A 19 -3.29 25.21 19.20
N GLU A 20 -3.97 25.94 20.10
CA GLU A 20 -3.36 26.73 21.17
C GLU A 20 -2.62 25.87 22.20
N PHE A 21 -3.01 24.59 22.35
CA PHE A 21 -2.35 23.69 23.28
C PHE A 21 -0.90 23.39 22.87
N ILE A 22 -0.60 23.43 21.57
CA ILE A 22 0.76 23.23 21.04
C ILE A 22 1.72 24.28 21.62
N ASP A 23 1.28 25.54 21.75
CA ASP A 23 2.11 26.59 22.32
C ASP A 23 2.38 26.35 23.80
N SER A 24 1.42 25.77 24.53
CA SER A 24 1.65 25.38 25.93
C SER A 24 2.70 24.26 26.06
N VAL A 25 2.69 23.28 25.16
CA VAL A 25 3.70 22.20 25.12
C VAL A 25 5.08 22.75 24.71
N LYS A 26 5.13 23.68 23.74
CA LYS A 26 6.40 24.27 23.28
C LYS A 26 7.12 25.09 24.35
N ASN A 27 6.41 25.68 25.31
CA ASN A 27 6.99 26.54 26.33
C ASN A 27 7.29 25.80 27.65
N ASP A 28 6.90 24.54 27.78
CA ASP A 28 7.06 23.75 29.02
C ASP A 28 7.96 22.52 28.79
N SER A 29 9.09 22.51 29.49
CA SER A 29 10.07 21.41 29.40
C SER A 29 9.57 20.10 30.00
N GLU A 30 8.73 20.13 31.04
CA GLU A 30 8.17 18.93 31.66
C GLU A 30 7.18 18.25 30.70
N LEU A 31 6.30 19.05 30.05
CA LEU A 31 5.38 18.55 29.04
C LEU A 31 6.12 17.96 27.83
N GLN A 32 7.21 18.59 27.37
CA GLN A 32 8.05 18.05 26.29
C GLN A 32 8.72 16.72 26.67
N ALA A 33 9.27 16.62 27.88
CA ALA A 33 9.86 15.36 28.35
C ALA A 33 8.82 14.24 28.40
N LYS A 34 7.58 14.58 28.78
CA LYS A 34 6.47 13.62 28.82
C LYS A 34 5.98 13.21 27.45
N TRP A 35 5.87 14.17 26.53
CA TRP A 35 5.58 13.91 25.11
C TRP A 35 6.55 12.88 24.52
N ARG A 36 7.86 13.09 24.73
CA ARG A 36 8.91 12.16 24.29
C ARG A 36 8.72 10.77 24.92
N SER A 37 8.50 10.72 26.23
CA SER A 37 8.30 9.46 26.96
C SER A 37 7.11 8.66 26.42
N TYR A 38 5.99 9.32 26.13
CA TYR A 38 4.80 8.67 25.59
C TYR A 38 5.05 8.10 24.19
N HIS A 39 5.73 8.83 23.30
CA HIS A 39 6.10 8.31 21.99
C HIS A 39 7.05 7.11 22.07
N VAL A 40 8.04 7.16 22.97
CA VAL A 40 8.96 6.03 23.20
C VAL A 40 8.22 4.79 23.67
N ILE A 41 7.34 4.92 24.67
CA ILE A 41 6.51 3.81 25.17
C ILE A 41 5.62 3.27 24.05
N ARG A 42 4.95 4.14 23.28
CA ARG A 42 4.07 3.75 22.16
C ARG A 42 4.83 2.95 21.11
N SER A 43 5.99 3.43 20.67
CA SER A 43 6.84 2.74 19.69
C SER A 43 7.39 1.41 20.21
N GLY A 44 7.73 1.34 21.51
CA GLY A 44 8.15 0.11 22.18
C GLY A 44 7.04 -0.94 22.22
N LEU A 45 5.82 -0.54 22.61
CA LEU A 45 4.65 -1.43 22.65
C LEU A 45 4.29 -2.01 21.27
N ARG A 46 4.43 -1.20 20.22
CA ARG A 46 4.18 -1.64 18.83
C ARG A 46 5.33 -2.44 18.23
N LYS A 47 6.45 -2.59 18.94
CA LYS A 47 7.70 -3.21 18.45
C LYS A 47 8.22 -2.56 17.15
N GLU A 48 7.91 -1.27 16.97
CA GLU A 48 8.27 -0.50 15.77
C GLU A 48 9.69 0.07 15.84
N ALA A 49 10.27 0.15 17.04
CA ALA A 49 11.58 0.74 17.25
C ALA A 49 12.46 -0.12 18.16
N THR A 50 13.71 -0.33 17.75
CA THR A 50 14.80 -0.56 18.71
C THR A 50 15.00 0.75 19.44
N VAL A 51 14.32 0.91 20.58
CA VAL A 51 14.39 2.13 21.38
C VAL A 51 15.84 2.28 21.86
N MET A 52 16.59 3.16 21.22
CA MET A 52 17.87 3.67 21.71
C MET A 52 17.59 5.04 22.34
N PRO A 53 17.19 5.09 23.63
CA PRO A 53 16.77 6.34 24.27
C PRO A 53 17.92 7.36 24.37
N GLU A 54 19.17 6.92 24.20
CA GLU A 54 20.35 7.80 24.17
C GLU A 54 20.54 8.52 22.81
N PHE A 55 19.91 8.04 21.73
CA PHE A 55 20.08 8.61 20.40
C PHE A 55 19.04 9.72 20.14
N ASP A 56 19.32 10.93 20.62
CA ASP A 56 18.49 12.11 20.40
C ASP A 56 18.98 12.94 19.20
N ILE A 57 18.27 12.86 18.07
CA ILE A 57 18.50 13.69 16.88
C ILE A 57 17.61 14.94 16.83
N THR A 58 16.68 15.10 17.78
CA THR A 58 15.63 16.12 17.70
C THR A 58 16.20 17.53 17.69
N ALA A 59 17.24 17.80 18.48
CA ALA A 59 17.91 19.10 18.52
C ALA A 59 18.62 19.44 17.20
N GLN A 60 19.29 18.46 16.58
CA GLN A 60 19.98 18.67 15.31
C GLN A 60 18.98 18.92 14.18
N VAL A 61 17.88 18.17 14.14
CA VAL A 61 16.80 18.37 13.16
C VAL A 61 16.14 19.74 13.36
N ALA A 62 15.86 20.14 14.60
CA ALA A 62 15.29 21.46 14.89
C ALA A 62 16.20 22.59 14.39
N ALA A 63 17.52 22.50 14.66
CA ALA A 63 18.49 23.48 14.16
C ALA A 63 18.59 23.48 12.63
N ALA A 64 18.51 22.32 11.97
CA ALA A 64 18.50 22.25 10.51
C ALA A 64 17.24 22.94 9.93
N LEU A 65 16.06 22.67 10.51
CA LEU A 65 14.78 23.25 10.11
C LEU A 65 14.72 24.78 10.29
N GLU A 66 15.35 25.33 11.33
CA GLU A 66 15.46 26.79 11.51
C GLU A 66 16.23 27.47 10.37
N ASN A 67 17.17 26.76 9.75
CA ASN A 67 17.95 27.25 8.62
C ASN A 67 17.26 27.04 7.26
N GLU A 68 16.13 26.34 7.23
CA GLU A 68 15.35 26.14 6.00
C GLU A 68 14.43 27.34 5.74
N ALA A 69 14.39 27.80 4.49
CA ALA A 69 13.40 28.79 4.07
C ALA A 69 12.00 28.19 4.20
N THR A 70 11.14 28.76 5.06
CA THR A 70 9.78 28.26 5.29
C THR A 70 8.97 28.26 3.98
N VAL A 71 8.90 27.11 3.31
CA VAL A 71 7.96 26.89 2.22
C VAL A 71 6.59 26.76 2.85
N LEU A 72 5.90 27.90 3.05
CA LEU A 72 4.48 27.86 3.34
C LEU A 72 3.83 27.05 2.21
N ALA A 73 3.19 25.94 2.57
CA ALA A 73 2.41 25.12 1.67
C ALA A 73 1.63 26.03 0.71
N PRO A 74 1.56 25.70 -0.60
CA PRO A 74 0.93 26.57 -1.57
C PRO A 74 -0.52 26.83 -1.14
N LYS A 75 -0.77 28.00 -0.56
CA LYS A 75 -2.12 28.47 -0.30
C LYS A 75 -2.80 28.47 -1.65
N SER A 76 -3.88 27.70 -1.79
CA SER A 76 -4.65 27.64 -3.02
C SER A 76 -5.15 29.04 -3.36
N LYS A 77 -4.40 29.75 -4.22
CA LYS A 77 -4.67 31.13 -4.64
C LYS A 77 -6.00 31.26 -5.40
N TRP A 78 -6.63 30.13 -5.72
CA TRP A 78 -7.89 30.05 -6.44
C TRP A 78 -9.10 30.32 -5.54
N GLN A 79 -8.95 30.20 -4.21
CA GLN A 79 -10.04 30.51 -3.26
C GLN A 79 -10.14 31.99 -2.90
N SER A 80 -9.13 32.81 -3.23
CA SER A 80 -9.11 34.25 -2.90
C SER A 80 -9.60 35.17 -4.02
N ILE A 81 -10.09 34.63 -5.14
CA ILE A 81 -10.67 35.47 -6.21
C ILE A 81 -12.17 35.66 -5.95
N PRO A 82 -12.63 36.89 -5.62
CA PRO A 82 -14.05 37.16 -5.44
C PRO A 82 -14.81 36.86 -6.74
N GLY A 83 -15.78 35.94 -6.67
CA GLY A 83 -16.59 35.51 -7.82
C GLY A 83 -16.31 34.08 -8.33
N VAL A 84 -15.13 33.52 -8.05
CA VAL A 84 -14.77 32.15 -8.52
C VAL A 84 -15.50 31.06 -7.73
N ASN A 85 -15.81 31.29 -6.45
CA ASN A 85 -16.54 30.32 -5.60
C ASN A 85 -17.93 29.94 -6.12
N LYS A 86 -18.57 30.76 -6.96
CA LYS A 86 -19.87 30.43 -7.58
C LYS A 86 -19.75 29.60 -8.87
N ILE A 87 -18.59 29.62 -9.53
CA ILE A 87 -18.37 28.98 -10.84
C ILE A 87 -17.69 27.62 -10.68
N VAL A 88 -16.87 27.45 -9.63
CA VAL A 88 -16.20 26.18 -9.28
C VAL A 88 -17.18 24.98 -9.21
N PRO A 89 -18.36 25.06 -8.55
CA PRO A 89 -19.27 23.91 -8.52
C PRO A 89 -19.85 23.57 -9.91
N PHE A 90 -20.13 24.57 -10.76
CA PHE A 90 -20.61 24.36 -12.12
C PHE A 90 -19.53 23.70 -13.00
N MET A 91 -18.27 24.12 -12.84
CA MET A 91 -17.13 23.55 -13.56
C MET A 91 -16.82 22.11 -13.11
N ARG A 92 -16.96 21.81 -11.81
CA ARG A 92 -16.81 20.43 -11.29
C ARG A 92 -17.84 19.47 -11.88
N GLN A 93 -19.06 19.93 -12.15
CA GLN A 93 -20.09 19.11 -12.80
C GLN A 93 -19.80 18.88 -14.30
N SER A 94 -19.14 19.82 -14.98
CA SER A 94 -18.69 19.66 -16.37
C SER A 94 -17.48 18.72 -16.54
N GLY A 95 -16.67 18.54 -15.50
CA GLY A 95 -15.47 17.69 -15.55
C GLY A 95 -15.79 16.22 -15.84
N GLN A 96 -16.92 15.70 -15.35
CA GLN A 96 -17.35 14.33 -15.62
C GLN A 96 -17.73 14.13 -17.10
N PHE A 97 -18.37 15.14 -17.72
CA PHE A 97 -18.68 15.12 -19.15
C PHE A 97 -17.43 15.22 -20.01
N ALA A 98 -16.41 15.99 -19.58
CA ALA A 98 -15.15 16.11 -20.31
C ALA A 98 -14.41 14.77 -20.40
N VAL A 99 -14.35 14.00 -19.30
CA VAL A 99 -13.74 12.67 -19.29
C VAL A 99 -14.51 11.71 -20.20
N ALA A 100 -15.84 11.67 -20.09
CA ALA A 100 -16.68 10.80 -20.92
C ALA A 100 -16.59 11.17 -22.42
N ALA A 101 -16.63 12.46 -22.77
CA ALA A 101 -16.49 12.93 -24.15
C ALA A 101 -15.11 12.62 -24.74
N SER A 102 -14.05 12.71 -23.93
CA SER A 102 -12.69 12.36 -24.35
C SER A 102 -12.54 10.87 -24.65
N VAL A 103 -13.09 10.01 -23.79
CA VAL A 103 -13.11 8.55 -24.01
C VAL A 103 -13.95 8.20 -25.24
N ALA A 104 -15.14 8.79 -25.39
CA ALA A 104 -16.01 8.56 -26.55
C ALA A 104 -15.35 9.02 -27.86
N ALA A 105 -14.72 10.19 -27.88
CA ALA A 105 -13.97 10.68 -29.04
C ALA A 105 -12.78 9.77 -29.38
N ALA A 106 -12.02 9.32 -28.38
CA ALA A 106 -10.91 8.38 -28.58
C ALA A 106 -11.37 7.04 -29.16
N VAL A 107 -12.53 6.51 -28.71
CA VAL A 107 -13.11 5.27 -29.27
C VAL A 107 -13.56 5.47 -30.72
N ILE A 108 -14.26 6.56 -31.03
CA ILE A 108 -14.75 6.85 -32.39
C ILE A 108 -13.57 7.01 -33.36
N LEU A 109 -12.55 7.77 -32.98
CA LEU A 109 -11.35 7.97 -33.80
C LEU A 109 -10.49 6.68 -33.89
N GLY A 110 -10.42 5.90 -32.81
CA GLY A 110 -9.64 4.66 -32.76
C GLY A 110 -10.21 3.54 -33.63
N VAL A 111 -11.54 3.40 -33.73
CA VAL A 111 -12.19 2.38 -34.59
C VAL A 111 -11.89 2.61 -36.07
N GLN A 112 -11.75 3.87 -36.50
CA GLN A 112 -11.39 4.16 -37.89
C GLN A 112 -9.94 3.76 -38.22
N GLN A 113 -9.04 3.79 -37.24
CA GLN A 113 -7.65 3.38 -37.43
C GLN A 113 -7.45 1.86 -37.42
N MET A 114 -8.28 1.12 -36.66
CA MET A 114 -8.22 -0.35 -36.62
C MET A 114 -8.81 -1.01 -37.88
N ASN A 115 -9.72 -0.32 -38.59
CA ASN A 115 -10.35 -0.82 -39.82
C ASN A 115 -9.65 -0.35 -41.11
N GLN A 116 -8.43 0.17 -41.02
CA GLN A 116 -7.59 0.40 -42.20
C GLN A 116 -7.25 -0.96 -42.84
N PRO A 117 -7.55 -1.20 -44.13
CA PRO A 117 -7.09 -2.40 -44.81
C PRO A 117 -5.55 -2.46 -44.75
N ALA A 118 -5.01 -3.58 -44.30
CA ALA A 118 -3.58 -3.77 -44.11
C ALA A 118 -2.79 -3.42 -45.40
N PRO A 119 -1.75 -2.59 -45.34
CA PRO A 119 -0.83 -2.41 -46.46
C PRO A 119 -0.23 -3.77 -46.83
N THR A 120 -0.43 -4.19 -48.07
CA THR A 120 0.13 -5.45 -48.58
C THR A 120 1.59 -5.22 -48.93
N GLU A 121 2.47 -5.31 -47.93
CA GLU A 121 3.92 -5.26 -48.11
C GLU A 121 4.50 -6.69 -48.13
N PRO A 122 5.37 -7.06 -49.09
CA PRO A 122 5.97 -8.39 -49.16
C PRO A 122 7.02 -8.60 -48.03
N PHE A 123 6.88 -9.71 -47.31
CA PHE A 123 7.81 -10.13 -46.25
C PHE A 123 9.23 -10.36 -46.78
N THR A 124 10.21 -9.64 -46.23
CA THR A 124 11.63 -10.02 -46.27
C THR A 124 12.04 -10.64 -44.94
N THR A 125 12.29 -11.94 -44.94
CA THR A 125 12.79 -12.71 -43.79
C THR A 125 14.25 -12.34 -43.52
N PHE A 126 14.52 -11.66 -42.40
CA PHE A 126 15.89 -11.53 -41.90
C PHE A 126 16.29 -12.83 -41.18
N GLN A 127 17.38 -13.44 -41.67
CA GLN A 127 18.01 -14.65 -41.17
C GLN A 127 18.69 -14.38 -39.82
N THR A 128 18.25 -15.02 -38.74
CA THR A 128 19.01 -15.12 -37.48
C THR A 128 19.85 -16.40 -37.50
N GLY A 129 21.10 -16.28 -37.96
CA GLY A 129 22.14 -17.27 -37.71
C GLY A 129 22.78 -17.05 -36.34
N GLY A 130 22.84 -18.09 -35.51
CA GLY A 130 23.65 -18.06 -34.28
C GLY A 130 23.13 -18.96 -33.16
N THR A 131 23.56 -20.20 -33.18
CA THR A 131 23.43 -21.22 -32.13
C THR A 131 24.09 -20.79 -30.81
N ALA A 132 23.37 -20.80 -29.69
CA ALA A 132 23.93 -21.06 -28.36
C ALA A 132 22.82 -21.51 -27.41
N GLN A 133 22.69 -22.82 -27.28
CA GLN A 133 21.93 -23.50 -26.25
C GLN A 133 22.74 -23.44 -24.95
N ALA A 134 22.31 -22.62 -23.99
CA ALA A 134 22.80 -22.65 -22.61
C ALA A 134 21.63 -22.30 -21.70
N GLY A 135 21.01 -23.33 -21.12
CA GLY A 135 19.93 -23.16 -20.16
C GLY A 135 20.47 -22.79 -18.79
N LEU A 136 19.93 -21.74 -18.17
CA LEU A 136 19.72 -21.61 -16.73
C LEU A 136 18.51 -20.68 -16.51
N ALA A 137 17.49 -21.24 -15.85
CA ALA A 137 16.26 -20.68 -15.26
C ALA A 137 15.71 -19.33 -15.79
N PRO A 138 14.52 -19.31 -16.41
CA PRO A 138 13.79 -18.05 -16.61
C PRO A 138 13.34 -17.53 -15.24
N VAL A 139 13.92 -16.42 -14.80
CA VAL A 139 13.32 -15.59 -13.75
C VAL A 139 12.03 -15.01 -14.33
N SER A 140 10.90 -15.30 -13.69
CA SER A 140 9.60 -14.75 -14.07
C SER A 140 9.64 -13.24 -13.96
N LEU A 141 9.90 -12.54 -15.06
CA LEU A 141 9.39 -11.18 -15.20
C LEU A 141 7.87 -11.31 -15.25
N GLU A 142 7.20 -10.87 -14.19
CA GLU A 142 5.76 -10.62 -14.22
C GLU A 142 5.48 -9.52 -15.24
N GLN A 143 5.26 -9.97 -16.47
CA GLN A 143 4.70 -9.16 -17.53
C GLN A 143 3.27 -8.81 -17.10
N SER A 144 3.11 -7.61 -16.56
CA SER A 144 1.81 -6.98 -16.32
C SER A 144 1.02 -6.99 -17.63
N GLN A 145 0.18 -8.00 -17.81
CA GLN A 145 -0.72 -8.08 -18.96
C GLN A 145 -1.97 -7.27 -18.64
N THR A 146 -2.20 -6.29 -19.50
CA THR A 146 -3.41 -5.49 -19.59
C THR A 146 -4.64 -6.40 -19.69
N LEU A 147 -5.62 -6.17 -18.80
CA LEU A 147 -6.90 -6.89 -18.68
C LEU A 147 -7.50 -7.22 -20.05
N ARG A 148 -7.57 -8.53 -20.35
CA ARG A 148 -8.15 -9.10 -21.56
C ARG A 148 -9.40 -9.87 -21.14
N ASN A 149 -10.52 -9.72 -21.86
CA ASN A 149 -11.81 -10.36 -21.56
C ASN A 149 -11.80 -11.91 -21.43
N ASN A 150 -10.65 -12.58 -21.60
CA ASN A 150 -10.42 -14.00 -21.36
C ASN A 150 -10.05 -14.34 -19.89
N ASP A 151 -9.91 -13.34 -19.02
CA ASP A 151 -9.46 -13.52 -17.62
C ASP A 151 -10.47 -14.28 -16.75
N MET A 152 -11.77 -14.29 -17.10
CA MET A 152 -12.79 -14.94 -16.28
C MET A 152 -12.65 -16.47 -16.26
N GLU A 153 -12.33 -17.08 -17.41
CA GLU A 153 -12.14 -18.52 -17.51
C GLU A 153 -10.83 -18.95 -16.82
N ALA A 154 -9.75 -18.20 -17.06
CA ALA A 154 -8.47 -18.39 -16.37
C ALA A 154 -8.59 -18.23 -14.84
N LEU A 155 -9.45 -17.32 -14.36
CA LEU A 155 -9.72 -17.16 -12.93
C LEU A 155 -10.51 -18.33 -12.34
N LEU A 156 -11.45 -18.89 -13.09
CA LEU A 156 -12.21 -20.08 -12.66
C LEU A 156 -11.32 -21.31 -12.57
N GLU A 157 -10.39 -21.48 -13.51
CA GLU A 157 -9.39 -22.56 -13.47
C GLU A 157 -8.44 -22.41 -12.28
N LYS A 158 -7.93 -21.20 -12.04
CA LYS A 158 -7.11 -20.92 -10.85
C LYS A 158 -7.85 -21.23 -9.55
N ARG A 159 -9.13 -20.86 -9.45
CA ARG A 159 -9.97 -21.18 -8.27
C ARG A 159 -10.15 -22.68 -8.08
N ARG A 160 -10.36 -23.44 -9.16
CA ARG A 160 -10.47 -24.92 -9.10
C ARG A 160 -9.17 -25.54 -8.62
N GLN A 161 -8.03 -25.07 -9.12
CA GLN A 161 -6.72 -25.56 -8.74
C GLN A 161 -6.41 -25.31 -7.26
N ILE A 162 -6.72 -24.10 -6.76
CA ILE A 162 -6.58 -23.76 -5.33
C ILE A 162 -7.46 -24.64 -4.46
N ASN A 163 -8.71 -24.88 -4.85
CA ASN A 163 -9.62 -25.73 -4.09
C ASN A 163 -9.14 -27.19 -4.03
N ALA A 164 -8.60 -27.72 -5.12
CA ALA A 164 -8.04 -29.07 -5.15
C ALA A 164 -6.81 -29.19 -4.23
N LEU A 165 -5.92 -28.18 -4.25
CA LEU A 165 -4.73 -28.15 -3.40
C LEU A 165 -5.11 -28.02 -1.91
N LEU A 166 -6.12 -27.22 -1.60
CA LEU A 166 -6.61 -27.07 -0.23
C LEU A 166 -7.21 -28.38 0.31
N ALA A 167 -7.99 -29.09 -0.52
CA ALA A 167 -8.57 -30.39 -0.16
C ALA A 167 -7.49 -31.45 0.09
N ASP A 168 -6.46 -31.50 -0.77
CA ASP A 168 -5.33 -32.41 -0.60
C ASP A 168 -4.55 -32.10 0.70
N HIS A 169 -4.27 -30.82 0.96
CA HIS A 169 -3.58 -30.40 2.19
C HIS A 169 -4.38 -30.78 3.46
N GLU A 170 -5.70 -30.70 3.42
CA GLU A 170 -6.54 -31.13 4.54
C GLU A 170 -6.43 -32.66 4.78
N GLN A 171 -6.36 -33.46 3.73
CA GLN A 171 -6.15 -34.91 3.84
C GLN A 171 -4.78 -35.24 4.44
N GLN A 172 -3.74 -34.54 4.01
CA GLN A 172 -2.39 -34.73 4.57
C GLN A 172 -2.36 -34.41 6.08
N LEU A 173 -3.06 -33.36 6.52
CA LEU A 173 -3.17 -33.04 7.94
C LEU A 173 -3.94 -34.10 8.72
N LYS A 174 -4.99 -34.69 8.13
CA LYS A 174 -5.73 -35.79 8.75
C LYS A 174 -4.89 -37.06 8.88
N LEU A 175 -4.11 -37.40 7.85
CA LEU A 175 -3.18 -38.53 7.89
C LEU A 175 -2.10 -38.32 8.95
N LYS A 176 -1.46 -37.15 8.99
CA LYS A 176 -0.47 -36.83 10.04
C LYS A 176 -1.07 -36.90 11.45
N ARG A 177 -2.28 -36.37 11.66
CA ARG A 177 -2.97 -36.47 12.95
C ARG A 177 -3.33 -37.92 13.31
N ALA A 178 -3.73 -38.74 12.34
CA ALA A 178 -4.02 -40.16 12.56
C ALA A 178 -2.75 -40.96 12.88
N GLU A 179 -1.62 -40.66 12.23
CA GLU A 179 -0.30 -41.22 12.55
C GLU A 179 0.15 -40.82 13.96
N GLU A 180 -0.01 -39.55 14.34
CA GLU A 180 0.29 -39.06 15.70
C GLU A 180 -0.59 -39.74 16.75
N GLN A 181 -1.87 -39.99 16.46
CA GLN A 181 -2.78 -40.73 17.36
C GLN A 181 -2.43 -42.23 17.43
N SER A 182 -2.03 -42.84 16.32
CA SER A 182 -1.57 -44.24 16.29
C SER A 182 -0.27 -44.44 17.08
N GLY A 183 0.65 -43.46 17.03
CA GLY A 183 1.88 -43.47 17.83
C GLY A 183 1.62 -43.33 19.33
N LYS A 184 0.64 -42.50 19.71
CA LYS A 184 0.29 -42.26 21.12
C LYS A 184 -0.46 -43.44 21.76
N THR A 185 -1.17 -44.25 20.97
CA THR A 185 -1.84 -45.46 21.46
C THR A 185 -0.85 -46.63 21.66
N ALA A 186 0.33 -46.57 21.03
CA ALA A 186 1.39 -47.57 21.18
C ALA A 186 2.31 -47.34 22.41
N GLU A 187 2.33 -46.12 22.96
CA GLU A 187 3.11 -45.80 24.18
C GLU A 187 2.32 -45.99 25.50
N ASP A 188 1.00 -46.17 25.47
CA ASP A 188 0.15 -46.28 26.67
C ASP A 188 -0.29 -47.72 27.01
N ASN A 189 0.43 -48.74 26.51
CA ASN A 189 0.15 -50.12 26.90
C ASN A 189 1.39 -50.83 27.47
N PRO A 190 1.71 -50.62 28.76
CA PRO A 190 2.58 -51.52 29.50
C PRO A 190 1.78 -52.73 30.02
N ASN A 191 2.18 -53.91 29.56
CA ASN A 191 1.90 -55.27 30.07
C ASN A 191 0.71 -56.08 29.53
N GLN A 192 1.13 -57.11 28.77
CA GLN A 192 0.67 -58.51 28.69
C GLN A 192 0.07 -59.10 30.00
N PRO A 193 -0.76 -60.15 29.91
CA PRO A 193 -0.32 -61.51 29.52
C PRO A 193 -0.67 -61.94 28.10
#